data_AF-A0ABD3GRV1-F1
#
_entry.id   AF-A0ABD3GRV1-F1
#
_cell.length_a   1.000
_cell.length_b   1.000
_cell.length_c   1.000
_cell.angle_alpha   90.00
_cell.angle_beta   90.00
_cell.angle_gamma   90.00
#
_symmetry.space_group_name_H-M   'P 1'
#
loop_
_entity.id
_entity.type
_entity.pdbx_description
1 polymer ?
#
loop_
_entity_poly.entity_id
_entity_poly.type
_entity_poly.pdbx_seq_one_letter_code
_entity_poly.pdbx_strand_id
1 'polypeptide(L)'
;MAASKAFTASAGLLLLLVTISCFAQVEGKTCGGFSRECILPNVTASGVLTALCEDDMSNLGTTSIDLNAHIGASTAGNLVPNSSGFAKKCKNILIFQLQDSTNSLFELEAICKTKTGSKKSTLLIDRYLKDVNGRLVWDSCTRRRSLLQA
;
A
#
# COMPACT_ATOMS: atom_id res chain seq x y z
N MET A 1 10.87 78.23 38.97
CA MET A 1 10.16 77.85 37.74
C MET A 1 10.86 76.61 37.17
N ALA A 2 10.20 75.47 37.31
CA ALA A 2 10.52 74.20 36.66
C ALA A 2 10.15 74.29 35.16
N ALA A 3 10.52 73.43 34.21
CA ALA A 3 11.22 72.16 34.20
C ALA A 3 11.62 71.86 32.73
N SER A 4 12.70 71.10 32.54
CA SER A 4 12.79 69.88 31.69
C SER A 4 12.42 69.92 30.20
N LYS A 5 12.96 69.12 29.28
CA LYS A 5 14.12 68.21 29.11
C LYS A 5 14.04 67.80 27.62
N ALA A 6 15.16 67.38 27.05
CA ALA A 6 15.27 66.79 25.71
C ALA A 6 14.35 65.56 25.50
N PHE A 7 14.21 65.08 24.26
CA PHE A 7 14.70 63.75 23.85
C PHE A 7 14.32 63.44 22.38
N THR A 8 15.34 63.19 21.58
CA THR A 8 15.33 62.42 20.34
C THR A 8 14.89 60.98 20.63
N ALA A 9 14.04 60.40 19.79
CA ALA A 9 13.85 58.95 19.75
C ALA A 9 13.58 58.47 18.32
N SER A 10 14.63 57.91 17.73
CA SER A 10 14.64 56.96 16.62
C SER A 10 13.80 55.72 16.90
N ALA A 11 13.40 55.03 15.82
CA ALA A 11 13.07 53.60 15.67
C ALA A 11 11.66 53.42 15.10
N GLY A 12 11.42 52.53 14.15
CA GLY A 12 12.27 51.53 13.53
C GLY A 12 11.46 50.88 12.41
N LEU A 13 12.12 50.60 11.30
CA LEU A 13 11.57 49.95 10.12
C LEU A 13 11.29 48.47 10.46
N LEU A 14 10.02 48.08 10.56
CA LEU A 14 9.63 46.69 10.77
C LEU A 14 9.51 45.98 9.42
N LEU A 15 10.58 45.29 9.00
CA LEU A 15 10.60 44.39 7.84
C LEU A 15 9.90 43.07 8.22
N LEU A 16 8.66 42.88 7.76
CA LEU A 16 7.96 41.60 7.81
C LEU A 16 8.56 40.64 6.77
N LEU A 17 9.42 39.73 7.23
CA LEU A 17 9.85 38.56 6.46
C LEU A 17 8.74 37.50 6.51
N VAL A 18 7.94 37.42 5.45
CA VAL A 18 7.05 36.28 5.20
C VAL A 18 7.94 35.11 4.75
N THR A 19 8.29 34.23 5.67
CA THR A 19 8.95 32.97 5.35
C THR A 19 7.94 32.02 4.72
N ILE A 20 7.98 31.91 3.39
CA ILE A 20 7.26 30.88 2.63
C ILE A 20 7.93 29.54 2.96
N SER A 21 7.34 28.80 3.90
CA SER A 21 7.74 27.42 4.18
C SER A 21 7.37 26.56 2.97
N CYS A 22 8.36 26.29 2.12
CA CYS A 22 8.26 25.28 1.07
C CYS A 22 8.14 23.91 1.74
N PHE A 23 6.91 23.43 1.96
CA PHE A 23 6.67 22.04 2.30
C PHE A 23 6.94 21.22 1.04
N ALA A 24 8.19 20.75 0.89
CA ALA A 24 8.49 19.69 -0.03
C ALA A 24 7.66 18.47 0.40
N GLN A 25 6.57 18.20 -0.31
CA GLN A 25 5.85 16.95 -0.18
C GLN A 25 6.82 15.85 -0.60
N VAL A 26 7.39 15.15 0.39
CA VAL A 26 8.05 13.88 0.15
C VAL A 26 6.95 12.98 -0.40
N GLU A 27 6.93 12.78 -1.72
CA GLU A 27 6.04 11.82 -2.36
C GLU A 27 6.30 10.46 -1.70
N GLY A 28 5.42 10.10 -0.78
CA GLY A 28 5.47 8.80 -0.14
C GLY A 28 5.26 7.77 -1.23
N LYS A 29 6.32 7.02 -1.56
CA LYS A 29 6.26 5.92 -2.53
C LYS A 29 5.05 5.03 -2.21
N THR A 30 4.00 5.13 -3.02
CA THR A 30 2.80 4.33 -2.84
C THR A 30 3.11 2.92 -3.30
N CYS A 31 3.29 2.01 -2.34
CA CYS A 31 3.45 0.59 -2.62
C CYS A 31 2.11 0.00 -3.11
N GLY A 32 2.17 -0.86 -4.13
CA GLY A 32 1.00 -1.58 -4.66
C GLY A 32 -0.06 -0.67 -5.31
N GLY A 33 -1.33 -1.05 -5.18
CA GLY A 33 -2.49 -0.33 -5.70
C GLY A 33 -2.97 -0.79 -7.07
N PHE A 34 -2.77 -2.06 -7.44
CA PHE A 34 -3.25 -2.59 -8.72
C PHE A 34 -4.76 -2.42 -8.91
N SER A 35 -5.56 -2.38 -7.83
CA SER A 35 -7.02 -2.24 -7.91
C SER A 35 -7.51 -0.94 -8.53
N ARG A 36 -6.62 0.05 -8.73
CA ARG A 36 -6.93 1.31 -9.41
C ARG A 36 -7.16 1.11 -10.91
N GLU A 37 -6.32 0.29 -11.53
CA GLU A 37 -6.30 0.06 -12.98
C GLU A 37 -6.75 -1.35 -13.36
N CYS A 38 -6.96 -2.23 -12.38
CA CYS A 38 -7.33 -3.61 -12.59
C CYS A 38 -8.66 -3.98 -11.93
N ILE A 39 -9.46 -4.76 -12.65
CA ILE A 39 -10.79 -5.20 -12.25
C ILE A 39 -10.96 -6.73 -12.37
N LEU A 40 -12.04 -7.22 -11.77
CA LEU A 40 -12.46 -8.63 -11.81
C LEU A 40 -11.35 -9.64 -11.45
N PRO A 41 -10.59 -9.43 -10.35
CA PRO A 41 -9.52 -10.35 -10.03
C PRO A 41 -10.10 -11.68 -9.55
N ASN A 42 -9.48 -12.78 -10.00
CA ASN A 42 -9.83 -14.15 -9.64
C ASN A 42 -8.55 -14.94 -9.32
N VAL A 43 -8.63 -15.87 -8.38
CA VAL A 43 -7.48 -16.68 -7.95
C VAL A 43 -7.78 -18.17 -8.08
N THR A 44 -6.84 -18.91 -8.65
CA THR A 44 -6.94 -20.38 -8.75
C THR A 44 -6.52 -21.04 -7.44
N ALA A 45 -6.87 -22.33 -7.27
CA ALA A 45 -6.39 -23.14 -6.15
C ALA A 45 -4.85 -23.34 -6.14
N SER A 46 -4.15 -23.11 -7.26
CA SER A 46 -2.68 -23.12 -7.31
C SER A 46 -2.05 -21.79 -6.90
N GLY A 47 -2.85 -20.74 -6.67
CA GLY A 47 -2.38 -19.41 -6.30
C GLY A 47 -2.07 -18.50 -7.49
N VAL A 48 -2.54 -18.81 -8.69
CA VAL A 48 -2.42 -17.90 -9.84
C VAL A 48 -3.56 -16.88 -9.79
N LEU A 49 -3.20 -15.60 -9.70
CA LEU A 49 -4.13 -14.48 -9.79
C LEU A 49 -4.25 -14.04 -11.25
N THR A 50 -5.47 -13.89 -11.73
CA THR A 50 -5.79 -13.30 -13.04
C THR A 50 -6.65 -12.06 -12.83
N ALA A 51 -6.44 -11.01 -13.62
CA ALA A 51 -7.27 -9.81 -13.62
C ALA A 51 -7.33 -9.20 -15.02
N LEU A 52 -8.28 -8.29 -15.24
CA LEU A 52 -8.26 -7.39 -16.39
C LEU A 52 -7.64 -6.08 -15.95
N CYS A 53 -6.57 -5.63 -16.61
CA CYS A 53 -5.88 -4.38 -16.28
C CYS A 53 -5.85 -3.46 -17.51
N GLU A 54 -6.00 -2.16 -17.26
CA GLU A 54 -5.89 -1.12 -18.26
C GLU A 54 -4.41 -0.82 -18.58
N ASP A 55 -4.06 -0.73 -19.86
CA ASP A 55 -2.74 -0.29 -20.33
C ASP A 55 -2.67 1.23 -20.52
N ASP A 56 -1.48 1.78 -20.83
CA ASP A 56 -1.28 3.22 -21.00
C ASP A 56 -2.08 3.83 -22.18
N MET A 57 -2.69 2.99 -23.03
CA MET A 57 -3.55 3.37 -24.15
C MET A 57 -5.04 3.13 -23.84
N SER A 58 -5.38 2.89 -22.57
CA SER A 58 -6.73 2.58 -22.11
C SER A 58 -7.35 1.28 -22.65
N ASN A 59 -6.52 0.33 -23.08
CA ASN A 59 -7.00 -0.99 -23.47
C ASN A 59 -7.03 -1.94 -22.27
N LEU A 60 -8.15 -2.64 -22.10
CA LEU A 60 -8.26 -3.70 -21.09
C LEU A 60 -7.68 -5.02 -21.62
N GLY A 61 -6.67 -5.53 -20.93
CA GLY A 61 -6.03 -6.82 -21.22
C GLY A 61 -6.12 -7.79 -20.05
N THR A 62 -6.19 -9.09 -20.33
CA THR A 62 -6.03 -10.12 -19.29
C THR A 62 -4.56 -10.28 -18.93
N THR A 63 -4.25 -10.18 -17.65
CA THR A 63 -2.91 -10.44 -17.10
C THR A 63 -2.99 -11.43 -15.95
N SER A 64 -1.86 -12.07 -15.65
CA SER A 64 -1.76 -13.04 -14.56
C SER A 64 -0.45 -12.94 -13.81
N ILE A 65 -0.47 -13.35 -12.55
CA ILE A 65 0.72 -13.47 -11.70
C ILE A 65 0.60 -14.69 -10.78
N ASP A 66 1.70 -15.40 -10.59
CA ASP A 66 1.78 -16.50 -9.62
C ASP A 66 2.02 -15.95 -8.21
N LEU A 67 0.96 -15.85 -7.40
CA LEU A 67 1.09 -15.42 -6.01
C LEU A 67 1.84 -16.45 -5.16
N ASN A 68 1.89 -17.72 -5.57
CA ASN A 68 2.59 -18.75 -4.84
C ASN A 68 4.12 -18.59 -4.91
N ALA A 69 4.62 -17.82 -5.88
CA ALA A 69 6.02 -17.39 -5.95
C ALA A 69 6.36 -16.27 -4.94
N HIS A 70 5.35 -15.57 -4.43
CA HIS A 70 5.53 -14.35 -3.63
C HIS A 70 4.88 -14.38 -2.24
N ILE A 71 4.01 -15.37 -1.99
CA ILE A 71 3.35 -15.57 -0.72
C ILE A 71 3.70 -16.96 -0.19
N GLY A 72 4.10 -17.00 1.07
CA GLY A 72 4.30 -18.23 1.84
C GLY A 72 3.25 -18.39 2.93
N ALA A 73 3.35 -19.50 3.67
CA ALA A 73 2.57 -19.71 4.89
C ALA A 73 3.48 -20.10 6.05
N SER A 74 3.37 -19.37 7.16
CA SER A 74 4.12 -19.62 8.39
C SER A 74 3.64 -20.89 9.09
N THR A 75 4.42 -21.42 10.04
CA THR A 75 4.01 -22.58 10.85
C THR A 75 2.82 -22.29 11.78
N ALA A 76 2.50 -21.01 12.00
CA ALA A 76 1.32 -20.56 12.72
C ALA A 76 0.09 -20.40 11.81
N GLY A 77 0.21 -20.75 10.53
CA GLY A 77 -0.87 -20.67 9.54
C GLY A 77 -1.20 -19.25 9.09
N ASN A 78 -0.25 -18.31 9.15
CA ASN A 78 -0.45 -16.97 8.59
C ASN A 78 0.12 -16.92 7.16
N LEU A 79 -0.58 -16.26 6.24
CA LEU A 79 -0.04 -15.85 4.94
C LEU A 79 1.09 -14.83 5.15
N VAL A 80 2.21 -15.02 4.45
CA VAL A 80 3.41 -14.20 4.61
C VAL A 80 3.83 -13.66 3.23
N PRO A 81 3.78 -12.34 2.99
CA PRO A 81 4.26 -11.74 1.75
C PRO A 81 5.80 -11.86 1.65
N ASN A 82 6.32 -11.77 0.43
CA ASN A 82 7.75 -11.93 0.13
C ASN A 82 8.31 -13.29 0.62
N SER A 83 7.47 -14.32 0.56
CA SER A 83 7.83 -15.71 0.84
C SER A 83 7.28 -16.57 -0.30
N SER A 84 7.27 -17.90 -0.20
CA SER A 84 6.76 -18.74 -1.28
C SER A 84 6.10 -20.02 -0.79
N GLY A 85 5.27 -20.61 -1.65
CA GLY A 85 4.72 -21.95 -1.45
C GLY A 85 3.49 -22.01 -0.54
N PHE A 86 2.70 -20.94 -0.40
CA PHE A 86 1.49 -20.98 0.43
C PHE A 86 0.45 -22.00 -0.07
N ALA A 87 0.32 -22.21 -1.39
CA ALA A 87 -0.68 -23.10 -1.98
C ALA A 87 -0.49 -24.58 -1.58
N LYS A 88 0.72 -24.98 -1.15
CA LYS A 88 0.99 -26.32 -0.61
C LYS A 88 0.49 -26.51 0.83
N LYS A 89 0.36 -25.41 1.57
CA LYS A 89 0.03 -25.38 3.00
C LYS A 89 -1.38 -24.87 3.27
N CYS A 90 -2.01 -24.24 2.29
CA CYS A 90 -3.33 -23.64 2.44
C CYS A 90 -4.34 -24.25 1.46
N LYS A 91 -5.62 -24.16 1.80
CA LYS A 91 -6.79 -24.59 1.00
C LYS A 91 -7.84 -23.48 1.01
N ASN A 92 -8.88 -23.62 0.18
CA ASN A 92 -9.96 -22.63 0.04
C ASN A 92 -9.39 -21.23 -0.20
N ILE A 93 -8.52 -21.13 -1.21
CA ILE A 93 -7.88 -19.87 -1.59
C ILE A 93 -8.92 -19.05 -2.35
N LEU A 94 -9.27 -17.89 -1.81
CA LEU A 94 -10.31 -17.01 -2.33
C LEU A 94 -9.80 -15.57 -2.33
N ILE A 95 -10.37 -14.75 -3.20
CA ILE A 95 -10.15 -13.31 -3.23
C ILE A 95 -11.45 -12.59 -2.91
N PHE A 96 -11.37 -11.60 -2.04
CA PHE A 96 -12.49 -10.78 -1.61
C PHE A 96 -12.24 -9.32 -1.95
N GLN A 97 -13.28 -8.64 -2.43
CA GLN A 97 -13.26 -7.20 -2.59
C GLN A 97 -13.68 -6.57 -1.26
N LEU A 98 -12.78 -5.81 -0.66
CA LEU A 98 -13.07 -4.90 0.44
C LEU A 98 -13.50 -3.57 -0.18
N GLN A 99 -14.74 -3.18 0.05
CA GLN A 99 -15.26 -1.91 -0.44
C GLN A 99 -15.08 -0.84 0.63
N ASP A 100 -14.23 0.14 0.34
CA ASP A 100 -14.24 1.42 1.02
C ASP A 100 -15.10 2.40 0.19
N SER A 101 -15.64 3.42 0.85
CA SER A 101 -16.38 4.55 0.30
C SER A 101 -15.76 5.20 -0.95
N THR A 102 -14.46 5.03 -1.16
CA THR A 102 -13.71 5.66 -2.26
C THR A 102 -12.84 4.70 -3.07
N ASN A 103 -12.63 3.45 -2.60
CA ASN A 103 -11.69 2.54 -3.22
C ASN A 103 -12.13 1.08 -3.06
N SER A 104 -11.91 0.29 -4.12
CA SER A 104 -11.97 -1.16 -4.04
C SER A 104 -10.58 -1.67 -3.70
N LEU A 105 -10.45 -2.45 -2.62
CA LEU A 105 -9.21 -3.14 -2.27
C LEU A 105 -9.45 -4.64 -2.35
N PHE A 106 -8.41 -5.42 -2.63
CA PHE A 106 -8.54 -6.88 -2.73
C PHE A 106 -7.74 -7.60 -1.65
N GLU A 107 -8.42 -8.49 -0.94
CA GLU A 107 -7.87 -9.33 0.12
C GLU A 107 -7.87 -10.81 -0.31
N LEU A 108 -6.73 -11.46 -0.18
CA LEU A 108 -6.59 -12.91 -0.34
C LEU A 108 -6.91 -13.58 0.99
N GLU A 109 -7.83 -14.52 0.99
CA GLU A 109 -8.13 -15.38 2.13
C GLU A 109 -7.75 -16.83 1.81
N ALA A 110 -7.20 -17.54 2.81
CA ALA A 110 -6.99 -18.97 2.72
C ALA A 110 -7.05 -19.64 4.09
N ILE A 111 -7.34 -20.94 4.11
CA ILE A 111 -7.27 -21.78 5.31
C ILE A 111 -5.92 -22.52 5.30
N CYS A 112 -5.00 -22.11 6.17
CA CYS A 112 -3.63 -22.59 6.21
C CYS A 112 -3.39 -23.57 7.36
N LYS A 113 -2.60 -24.62 7.10
CA LYS A 113 -2.20 -25.61 8.10
C LYS A 113 -1.36 -24.98 9.21
N THR A 114 -1.66 -25.34 10.44
CA THR A 114 -0.87 -25.05 11.65
C THR A 114 -0.34 -26.35 12.24
N LYS A 115 0.45 -26.27 13.33
CA LYS A 115 0.85 -27.47 14.09
C LYS A 115 -0.33 -28.20 14.74
N THR A 116 -1.43 -27.50 15.03
CA THR A 116 -2.58 -28.01 15.79
C THR A 116 -3.84 -28.19 14.96
N GLY A 117 -3.79 -27.91 13.65
CA GLY A 117 -4.96 -27.98 12.78
C GLY A 117 -4.84 -27.04 11.59
N SER A 118 -5.87 -26.24 11.38
CA SER A 118 -5.91 -25.23 10.31
C SER A 118 -6.44 -23.91 10.85
N LYS A 119 -6.00 -22.81 10.26
CA LYS A 119 -6.37 -21.46 10.64
C LYS A 119 -6.70 -20.65 9.38
N LYS A 120 -7.78 -19.87 9.45
CA LYS A 120 -8.09 -18.87 8.42
C LYS A 120 -7.09 -17.71 8.51
N SER A 121 -6.49 -17.34 7.38
CA SER A 121 -5.58 -16.21 7.26
C SER A 121 -5.97 -15.36 6.08
N THR A 122 -5.83 -14.05 6.24
CA THR A 122 -6.05 -13.09 5.18
C THR A 122 -4.79 -12.28 4.89
N LEU A 123 -4.69 -11.72 3.69
CA LEU A 123 -3.63 -10.82 3.27
C LEU A 123 -4.19 -9.81 2.27
N LEU A 124 -4.10 -8.52 2.60
CA LEU A 124 -4.45 -7.44 1.68
C LEU A 124 -3.42 -7.36 0.53
N ILE A 125 -3.69 -8.06 -0.57
CA ILE A 125 -2.77 -8.20 -1.71
C ILE A 125 -2.63 -6.91 -2.52
N ASP A 126 -3.61 -6.00 -2.41
CA ASP A 126 -3.52 -4.68 -3.04
C ASP A 126 -2.28 -3.89 -2.58
N ARG A 127 -1.75 -4.18 -1.39
CA ARG A 127 -0.50 -3.55 -0.91
C ARG A 127 0.78 -4.05 -1.57
N TYR A 128 0.72 -5.18 -2.27
CA TYR A 128 1.87 -5.89 -2.82
C TYR A 128 1.77 -6.13 -4.32
N LEU A 129 0.71 -5.65 -4.95
CA LEU A 129 0.50 -5.76 -6.39
C LEU A 129 0.27 -4.37 -6.94
N LYS A 130 0.93 -4.07 -8.05
CA LYS A 130 0.70 -2.88 -8.84
C LYS A 130 0.42 -3.27 -10.29
N ASP A 131 -0.26 -2.38 -10.99
CA ASP A 131 -0.27 -2.41 -12.44
C ASP A 131 0.99 -1.72 -12.98
N VAL A 132 1.57 -2.28 -14.03
CA VAL A 132 2.61 -1.64 -14.84
C VAL A 132 2.26 -1.84 -16.31
N ASN A 133 1.52 -0.86 -16.86
CA ASN A 133 1.09 -0.84 -18.25
C ASN A 133 0.31 -2.11 -18.63
N GLY A 134 -0.79 -2.35 -17.90
CA GLY A 134 -1.69 -3.49 -18.10
C GLY A 134 -1.13 -4.83 -17.61
N ARG A 135 -0.10 -4.82 -16.76
CA ARG A 135 0.56 -6.03 -16.23
C ARG A 135 0.61 -6.01 -14.71
N LEU A 136 0.12 -7.10 -14.11
CA LEU A 136 0.27 -7.35 -12.68
C LEU A 136 1.74 -7.61 -12.33
N VAL A 137 2.26 -6.82 -11.40
CA VAL A 137 3.64 -6.96 -10.89
C VAL A 137 3.63 -7.01 -9.38
N TRP A 138 4.37 -7.96 -8.80
CA TRP A 138 4.61 -8.00 -7.37
C TRP A 138 5.53 -6.86 -6.95
N ASP A 139 5.04 -6.02 -6.03
CA ASP A 139 5.76 -4.92 -5.44
C ASP A 139 6.24 -5.31 -4.03
N SER A 140 7.53 -5.60 -3.90
CA SER A 140 8.17 -5.96 -2.64
C SER A 140 8.38 -4.76 -1.70
N CYS A 141 7.70 -3.65 -1.94
CA CYS A 141 7.81 -2.41 -1.18
C CYS A 141 7.39 -2.65 0.28
N THR A 142 8.38 -2.86 1.15
CA THR A 142 8.18 -2.87 2.60
C THR A 142 7.91 -1.45 3.06
N ARG A 143 6.65 -1.09 3.37
CA ARG A 143 6.40 0.10 4.19
C ARG A 143 7.13 -0.11 5.51
N ARG A 144 8.28 0.53 5.71
CA ARG A 144 8.85 0.67 7.05
C ARG A 144 7.78 1.37 7.87
N ARG A 145 7.19 0.68 8.86
CA ARG A 145 6.44 1.37 9.91
C ARG A 145 7.38 2.41 10.47
N SER A 146 7.06 3.69 10.29
CA SER A 146 7.79 4.76 10.95
C SER A 146 7.68 4.48 12.46
N LEU A 147 8.82 4.25 13.11
CA LEU A 147 8.89 4.05 14.56
C LEU A 147 8.63 5.34 15.35
N LEU A 148 8.27 6.44 14.68
CA LEU A 148 8.03 7.76 15.25
C LEU A 148 6.56 8.01 15.65
N GLN A 149 5.74 6.96 15.76
CA GLN A 149 4.37 7.04 16.29
C GLN A 149 4.14 6.06 17.46
N ALA A 150 5.16 5.88 18.30
CA ALA A 150 5.05 5.20 19.59
C ALA A 150 5.09 6.23 20.72
#